data_AF-A0A821W4D7-F1
#
_entry.id   AF-A0A821W4D7-F1
#
_cell.length_a   1.000
_cell.length_b   1.000
_cell.length_c   1.000
_cell.angle_alpha   90.00
_cell.angle_beta   90.00
_cell.angle_gamma   90.00
#
_symmetry.space_group_name_H-M   'P 1'
#
loop_
_entity.id
_entity.type
_entity.pdbx_description
1 polymer ?
#
loop_
_entity_poly.entity_id
_entity_poly.type
_entity_poly.pdbx_seq_one_letter_code
_entity_poly.pdbx_strand_id
1 'polypeptide(L)'
;VFIYRHFATYIPSNCTFITGGGGYSTDFNRRKLKRIANDMGFVHVDITNMGSTWYGSPYDAYLVANQTLYGMLWLAHYEFAMPERESKLGTLMWPEWHFGVLLLYGQHLALNHLVGINQIRLRMGQDLLDLSSTDDRVEYVQQRIRLNLHCWHTDLPFSKFAFKMGKYNQTDLEKYKNDTTAQAYAMRMALESKYMTLEELAAYGRNKSLSS
;
A
#
# COMPACT_ATOMS: atom_id res chain seq x y z
N VAL A 1 4.95 -4.52 5.10
CA VAL A 1 4.78 -3.07 5.32
C VAL A 1 4.89 -2.80 6.81
N PHE A 2 5.26 -1.57 7.20
CA PHE A 2 5.30 -1.15 8.61
C PHE A 2 4.49 0.13 8.79
N ILE A 3 3.73 0.22 9.86
CA ILE A 3 2.88 1.37 10.16
C ILE A 3 3.65 2.28 11.13
N TYR A 4 3.72 3.58 10.82
CA TYR A 4 4.32 4.57 11.71
C TYR A 4 3.32 5.06 12.75
N ARG A 5 3.82 5.56 13.89
CA ARG A 5 2.99 6.08 14.99
C ARG A 5 1.97 7.14 14.56
N HIS A 6 2.33 7.98 13.59
CA HIS A 6 1.46 9.07 13.14
C HIS A 6 0.22 8.54 12.40
N PHE A 7 0.21 7.27 11.96
CA PHE A 7 -0.98 6.63 11.39
C PHE A 7 -2.19 6.72 12.33
N ALA A 8 -2.00 6.59 13.64
CA ALA A 8 -3.12 6.58 14.58
C ALA A 8 -3.74 7.96 14.82
N THR A 9 -3.00 9.04 14.56
CA THR A 9 -3.41 10.42 14.89
C THR A 9 -3.55 11.31 13.66
N TYR A 10 -3.20 10.80 12.48
CA TYR A 10 -3.27 11.58 11.25
C TYR A 10 -4.71 11.78 10.80
N ILE A 11 -5.07 13.02 10.52
CA ILE A 11 -6.36 13.37 9.94
C ILE A 11 -6.08 14.11 8.63
N PRO A 12 -6.56 13.60 7.48
CA PRO A 12 -6.41 14.28 6.20
C PRO A 12 -7.11 15.64 6.23
N SER A 13 -6.40 16.69 5.85
CA SER A 13 -7.01 18.00 5.62
C SER A 13 -8.07 17.92 4.52
N ASN A 14 -9.15 18.68 4.64
CA ASN A 14 -10.18 18.83 3.60
C ASN A 14 -10.92 17.54 3.22
N CYS A 15 -11.05 16.59 4.17
CA CYS A 15 -11.77 15.33 3.97
C CYS A 15 -11.31 14.56 2.73
N THR A 16 -10.01 14.60 2.41
CA THR A 16 -9.47 13.90 1.23
C THR A 16 -9.27 12.43 1.49
N PHE A 17 -9.65 11.59 0.53
CA PHE A 17 -9.21 10.20 0.46
C PHE A 17 -7.81 10.16 -0.14
N ILE A 18 -6.89 9.44 0.50
CA ILE A 18 -5.48 9.38 0.12
C ILE A 18 -5.15 7.96 -0.31
N THR A 19 -4.45 7.84 -1.43
CA THR A 19 -3.89 6.57 -1.91
C THR A 19 -2.38 6.71 -2.08
N GLY A 20 -1.64 5.62 -1.85
CA GLY A 20 -0.23 5.56 -2.17
C GLY A 20 0.05 5.30 -3.66
N GLY A 21 1.21 4.70 -3.97
CA GLY A 21 1.65 4.39 -5.34
C GLY A 21 1.64 2.88 -5.63
N GLY A 22 1.04 2.49 -6.75
CA GLY A 22 0.79 1.08 -7.07
C GLY A 22 1.90 0.36 -7.87
N GLY A 23 2.76 1.09 -8.58
CA GLY A 23 3.88 0.52 -9.35
C GLY A 23 3.50 -0.39 -10.52
N TYR A 24 2.24 -0.39 -10.97
CA TYR A 24 1.74 -1.28 -12.02
C TYR A 24 1.45 -0.56 -13.34
N SER A 25 1.45 0.77 -13.35
CA SER A 25 0.87 1.51 -14.47
C SER A 25 1.79 1.55 -15.69
N THR A 26 1.26 1.13 -16.84
CA THR A 26 1.91 1.18 -18.16
C THR A 26 0.93 1.77 -19.17
N ASP A 27 1.41 2.23 -20.32
CA ASP A 27 0.53 2.72 -21.38
C ASP A 27 -0.42 1.64 -21.94
N PHE A 28 -0.02 0.37 -21.84
CA PHE A 28 -0.88 -0.75 -22.20
C PHE A 28 -2.10 -0.86 -21.25
N ASN A 29 -1.87 -1.05 -19.94
CA ASN A 29 -3.00 -1.18 -19.02
C ASN A 29 -3.82 0.09 -18.88
N ARG A 30 -3.21 1.29 -18.96
CA ARG A 30 -3.97 2.55 -18.88
C ARG A 30 -5.03 2.64 -19.98
N ARG A 31 -4.64 2.36 -21.22
CA ARG A 31 -5.59 2.36 -22.37
C ARG A 31 -6.63 1.26 -22.22
N LYS A 32 -6.22 0.06 -21.81
CA LYS A 32 -7.15 -1.07 -21.62
C LYS A 32 -8.16 -0.76 -20.50
N LEU A 33 -7.72 -0.25 -19.35
CA LEU A 33 -8.59 0.12 -18.22
C LEU A 33 -9.54 1.26 -18.56
N LYS A 34 -9.10 2.24 -19.37
CA LYS A 34 -9.99 3.31 -19.85
C LYS A 34 -11.10 2.77 -20.75
N ARG A 35 -10.79 1.85 -21.66
CA ARG A 35 -11.82 1.14 -22.46
C ARG A 35 -12.77 0.38 -21.54
N ILE A 36 -12.24 -0.42 -20.61
CA ILE A 36 -13.05 -1.24 -19.70
C ILE A 36 -13.98 -0.37 -18.85
N ALA A 37 -13.51 0.77 -18.35
CA ALA A 37 -14.34 1.72 -17.63
C ALA A 37 -15.53 2.17 -18.49
N ASN A 38 -15.30 2.51 -19.76
CA ASN A 38 -16.37 2.87 -20.68
C ASN A 38 -17.37 1.71 -20.91
N ASP A 39 -16.88 0.47 -21.08
CA ASP A 39 -17.73 -0.71 -21.26
C ASP A 39 -18.59 -1.01 -20.00
N MET A 40 -18.09 -0.66 -18.82
CA MET A 40 -18.81 -0.74 -17.55
C MET A 40 -19.77 0.44 -17.29
N GLY A 41 -19.78 1.47 -18.15
CA GLY A 41 -20.49 2.73 -17.90
C GLY A 41 -19.86 3.59 -16.79
N PHE A 42 -18.59 3.34 -16.46
CA PHE A 42 -17.85 4.11 -15.46
C PHE A 42 -17.20 5.33 -16.09
N VAL A 43 -17.12 6.39 -15.31
CA VAL A 43 -16.34 7.59 -15.64
C VAL A 43 -14.85 7.28 -15.44
N HIS A 44 -14.01 7.70 -16.39
CA HIS A 44 -12.55 7.59 -16.27
C HIS A 44 -11.89 8.96 -16.43
N VAL A 45 -11.15 9.41 -15.42
CA VAL A 45 -10.55 10.75 -15.34
C VAL A 45 -9.03 10.72 -15.45
N ASP A 46 -8.47 9.67 -16.04
CA ASP A 46 -7.04 9.51 -16.32
C ASP A 46 -6.13 9.59 -15.08
N ILE A 47 -6.65 9.29 -13.88
CA ILE A 47 -5.81 9.10 -12.69
C ILE A 47 -5.18 7.72 -12.79
N THR A 48 -3.89 7.63 -12.51
CA THR A 48 -3.10 6.41 -12.75
C THR A 48 -2.22 6.04 -11.57
N ASN A 49 -1.74 4.79 -11.59
CA ASN A 49 -0.74 4.28 -10.65
C ASN A 49 -1.10 4.40 -9.15
N MET A 50 -2.40 4.36 -8.81
CA MET A 50 -2.90 4.41 -7.43
C MET A 50 -2.56 3.13 -6.65
N GLY A 51 -2.07 3.27 -5.42
CA GLY A 51 -1.67 2.15 -4.56
C GLY A 51 -2.82 1.56 -3.73
N SER A 52 -2.69 0.30 -3.32
CA SER A 52 -3.67 -0.38 -2.47
C SER A 52 -3.64 0.05 -0.99
N THR A 53 -2.72 0.95 -0.63
CA THR A 53 -2.69 1.54 0.71
C THR A 53 -3.54 2.80 0.69
N TRP A 54 -4.62 2.80 1.48
CA TRP A 54 -5.59 3.88 1.54
C TRP A 54 -5.65 4.53 2.91
N TYR A 55 -6.00 5.81 2.94
CA TYR A 55 -6.28 6.55 4.17
C TYR A 55 -7.37 7.59 3.93
N GLY A 56 -8.46 7.53 4.67
CA GLY A 56 -9.61 8.42 4.48
C GLY A 56 -10.71 8.15 5.50
N SER A 57 -11.88 8.74 5.28
CA SER A 57 -13.03 8.48 6.15
C SER A 57 -13.50 7.02 6.02
N PRO A 58 -14.12 6.43 7.06
CA PRO A 58 -14.69 5.09 6.97
C PRO A 58 -15.70 4.94 5.82
N TYR A 59 -16.46 6.00 5.54
CA TYR A 59 -17.44 6.02 4.46
C TYR A 59 -16.78 5.95 3.09
N ASP A 60 -15.74 6.77 2.83
CA ASP A 60 -15.00 6.72 1.57
C ASP A 60 -14.32 5.37 1.39
N ALA A 61 -13.70 4.83 2.45
CA ALA A 61 -13.05 3.52 2.41
C ALA A 61 -14.05 2.42 2.05
N TYR A 62 -15.26 2.45 2.61
CA TYR A 62 -16.34 1.54 2.25
C TYR A 62 -16.74 1.69 0.77
N LEU A 63 -16.98 2.92 0.30
CA LEU A 63 -17.36 3.17 -1.09
C LEU A 63 -16.30 2.67 -2.07
N VAL A 64 -15.04 3.01 -1.85
CA VAL A 64 -13.92 2.56 -2.70
C VAL A 64 -13.79 1.05 -2.67
N ALA A 65 -13.86 0.42 -1.49
CA ALA A 65 -13.75 -1.03 -1.36
C ALA A 65 -14.88 -1.75 -2.12
N ASN A 66 -16.13 -1.31 -1.95
CA ASN A 66 -17.28 -1.90 -2.63
C ASN A 66 -17.17 -1.77 -4.15
N GLN A 67 -16.83 -0.57 -4.65
CA GLN A 67 -16.67 -0.33 -6.08
C GLN A 67 -15.46 -1.09 -6.66
N THR A 68 -14.39 -1.22 -5.88
CA THR A 68 -13.20 -2.00 -6.24
C THR A 68 -13.57 -3.46 -6.44
N LEU A 69 -14.34 -4.05 -5.53
CA LEU A 69 -14.81 -5.44 -5.64
C LEU A 69 -15.61 -5.64 -6.94
N TYR A 70 -16.51 -4.70 -7.26
CA TYR A 70 -17.26 -4.77 -8.52
C TYR A 70 -16.33 -4.74 -9.75
N GLY A 71 -15.35 -3.84 -9.77
CA GLY A 71 -14.33 -3.80 -10.83
C GLY A 71 -13.50 -5.08 -10.93
N MET A 72 -13.09 -5.65 -9.80
CA MET A 72 -12.35 -6.92 -9.76
C MET A 72 -13.18 -8.08 -10.34
N LEU A 73 -14.46 -8.17 -9.98
CA LEU A 73 -15.37 -9.21 -10.49
C LEU A 73 -15.58 -9.07 -12.00
N TRP A 74 -15.79 -7.85 -12.49
CA TRP A 74 -15.91 -7.60 -13.93
C TRP A 74 -14.64 -8.02 -14.67
N LEU A 75 -13.48 -7.54 -14.20
CA LEU A 75 -12.18 -7.85 -14.80
C LEU A 75 -11.94 -9.36 -14.84
N ALA A 76 -12.14 -10.05 -13.72
CA ALA A 76 -11.95 -11.49 -13.64
C ALA A 76 -12.90 -12.24 -14.59
N HIS A 77 -14.15 -11.82 -14.70
CA HIS A 77 -15.14 -12.54 -15.50
C HIS A 77 -15.01 -12.27 -17.00
N TYR A 78 -14.83 -11.00 -17.40
CA TYR A 78 -14.93 -10.57 -18.80
C TYR A 78 -13.59 -10.23 -19.47
N GLU A 79 -12.55 -9.89 -18.71
CA GLU A 79 -11.34 -9.27 -19.27
C GLU A 79 -10.07 -10.12 -19.16
N PHE A 80 -10.02 -11.02 -18.17
CA PHE A 80 -8.95 -11.99 -18.01
C PHE A 80 -9.36 -13.35 -18.57
N ALA A 81 -8.49 -13.97 -19.36
CA ALA A 81 -8.64 -15.32 -19.86
C ALA A 81 -8.34 -16.37 -18.77
N MET A 82 -8.82 -17.59 -18.96
CA MET A 82 -8.64 -18.69 -18.01
C MET A 82 -7.16 -18.94 -17.62
N PRO A 83 -6.18 -18.99 -18.55
CA PRO A 83 -4.78 -19.19 -18.17
C PRO A 83 -4.21 -18.06 -17.30
N GLU A 84 -4.68 -16.83 -17.49
CA GLU A 84 -4.27 -15.68 -16.68
C GLU A 84 -4.80 -15.80 -15.25
N ARG A 85 -6.08 -16.17 -15.10
CA ARG A 85 -6.73 -16.38 -13.79
C ARG A 85 -6.12 -17.53 -13.01
N GLU A 86 -5.75 -18.60 -13.70
CA GLU A 86 -5.13 -19.80 -13.10
C GLU A 86 -3.63 -19.62 -12.82
N SER A 87 -3.09 -18.41 -12.99
CA SER A 87 -1.67 -18.10 -12.76
C SER A 87 -0.69 -18.93 -13.62
N LYS A 88 -1.15 -19.53 -14.72
CA LYS A 88 -0.33 -20.35 -15.63
C LYS A 88 0.73 -19.53 -16.38
N LEU A 89 0.53 -18.23 -16.51
CA LEU A 89 1.46 -17.31 -17.17
C LEU A 89 2.53 -16.72 -16.23
N GLY A 90 2.46 -17.01 -14.92
CA GLY A 90 3.37 -16.43 -13.94
C GLY A 90 3.45 -14.90 -14.06
N THR A 91 4.68 -14.38 -14.15
CA THR A 91 4.97 -12.94 -14.31
C THR A 91 5.15 -12.49 -15.76
N LEU A 92 4.85 -13.34 -16.75
CA LEU A 92 5.14 -13.04 -18.17
C LEU A 92 4.50 -11.72 -18.63
N MET A 93 3.28 -11.45 -18.17
CA MET A 93 2.51 -10.27 -18.54
C MET A 93 2.70 -9.10 -17.57
N TRP A 94 3.56 -9.22 -16.56
CA TRP A 94 3.85 -8.12 -15.64
C TRP A 94 4.83 -7.12 -16.27
N PRO A 95 4.62 -5.79 -16.16
CA PRO A 95 3.51 -5.09 -15.48
C PRO A 95 2.32 -4.74 -16.39
N GLU A 96 2.32 -5.18 -17.65
CA GLU A 96 1.33 -4.77 -18.64
C GLU A 96 -0.09 -5.28 -18.32
N TRP A 97 -0.29 -6.56 -18.03
CA TRP A 97 -1.61 -7.15 -17.74
C TRP A 97 -1.52 -8.40 -16.88
N HIS A 98 -1.48 -8.25 -15.55
CA HIS A 98 -1.20 -9.36 -14.64
C HIS A 98 -2.32 -9.59 -13.62
N PHE A 99 -2.83 -10.83 -13.57
CA PHE A 99 -3.93 -11.19 -12.66
C PHE A 99 -3.56 -11.04 -11.18
N GLY A 100 -2.28 -11.22 -10.82
CA GLY A 100 -1.81 -11.07 -9.44
C GLY A 100 -1.97 -9.64 -8.87
N VAL A 101 -2.25 -8.64 -9.72
CA VAL A 101 -2.59 -7.27 -9.29
C VAL A 101 -4.03 -6.88 -9.64
N LEU A 102 -4.95 -7.85 -9.74
CA LEU A 102 -6.36 -7.60 -9.99
C LEU A 102 -6.95 -6.53 -9.07
N LEU A 103 -6.54 -6.51 -7.79
CA LEU A 103 -6.91 -5.47 -6.83
C LEU A 103 -6.52 -4.06 -7.30
N LEU A 104 -5.33 -3.89 -7.88
CA LEU A 104 -4.84 -2.60 -8.36
C LEU A 104 -5.62 -2.11 -9.59
N TYR A 105 -6.01 -3.03 -10.47
CA TYR A 105 -6.86 -2.72 -11.62
C TYR A 105 -8.30 -2.42 -11.20
N GLY A 106 -8.88 -3.20 -10.29
CA GLY A 106 -10.23 -2.96 -9.76
C GLY A 106 -10.33 -1.60 -9.07
N GLN A 107 -9.36 -1.25 -8.22
CA GLN A 107 -9.35 0.06 -7.57
C GLN A 107 -9.12 1.19 -8.56
N HIS A 108 -8.37 0.95 -9.65
CA HIS A 108 -8.13 1.96 -10.67
C HIS A 108 -9.46 2.40 -11.29
N LEU A 109 -10.30 1.44 -11.63
CA LEU A 109 -11.63 1.68 -12.18
C LEU A 109 -12.52 2.39 -11.13
N ALA A 110 -12.51 1.90 -9.90
CA ALA A 110 -13.31 2.46 -8.81
C ALA A 110 -12.97 3.92 -8.50
N LEU A 111 -11.70 4.24 -8.25
CA LEU A 111 -11.27 5.57 -7.87
C LEU A 111 -11.45 6.58 -9.01
N ASN A 112 -11.14 6.19 -10.26
CA ASN A 112 -11.42 7.05 -11.40
C ASN A 112 -12.92 7.37 -11.52
N HIS A 113 -13.78 6.37 -11.34
CA HIS A 113 -15.22 6.58 -11.39
C HIS A 113 -15.69 7.51 -10.27
N LEU A 114 -15.39 7.18 -9.02
CA LEU A 114 -15.85 7.91 -7.84
C LEU A 114 -15.34 9.36 -7.81
N VAL A 115 -14.11 9.60 -8.29
CA VAL A 115 -13.60 10.97 -8.48
C VAL A 115 -14.35 11.67 -9.61
N GLY A 116 -14.54 11.01 -10.75
CA GLY A 116 -15.21 11.59 -11.91
C GLY A 116 -16.66 11.98 -11.67
N ILE A 117 -17.36 11.28 -10.77
CA ILE A 117 -18.72 11.63 -10.33
C ILE A 117 -18.76 12.47 -9.05
N ASN A 118 -17.62 13.00 -8.60
CA ASN A 118 -17.47 13.85 -7.42
C ASN A 118 -17.96 13.22 -6.10
N GLN A 119 -17.94 11.89 -5.98
CA GLN A 119 -18.24 11.20 -4.73
C GLN A 119 -17.04 11.18 -3.78
N ILE A 120 -15.82 11.21 -4.32
CA ILE A 120 -14.59 11.21 -3.54
C ILE A 120 -13.63 12.28 -4.03
N ARG A 121 -13.01 12.99 -3.07
CA ARG A 121 -11.87 13.86 -3.34
C ARG A 121 -10.56 13.10 -3.11
N LEU A 122 -9.92 12.67 -4.18
CA LEU A 122 -8.67 11.92 -4.12
C LEU A 122 -7.44 12.82 -3.99
N ARG A 123 -6.46 12.39 -3.20
CA ARG A 123 -5.10 12.93 -3.17
C ARG A 123 -4.08 11.79 -3.31
N MET A 124 -3.15 11.92 -4.25
CA MET A 124 -1.98 11.04 -4.29
C MET A 124 -1.07 11.35 -3.11
N GLY A 125 -0.80 10.34 -2.29
CA GLY A 125 0.00 10.43 -1.07
C GLY A 125 1.13 9.40 -1.04
N GLN A 126 1.78 9.16 -2.18
CA GLN A 126 2.87 8.18 -2.28
C GLN A 126 3.97 8.41 -1.23
N ASP A 127 4.36 9.68 -1.01
CA ASP A 127 5.35 10.05 0.02
C ASP A 127 4.86 9.84 1.47
N LEU A 128 3.56 9.64 1.67
CA LEU A 128 2.91 9.48 2.98
C LEU A 128 2.59 8.01 3.29
N LEU A 129 2.14 7.27 2.26
CA LEU A 129 1.57 5.92 2.36
C LEU A 129 2.43 4.81 1.71
N ASP A 130 3.42 5.14 0.89
CA ASP A 130 4.23 4.14 0.17
C ASP A 130 5.72 4.53 0.12
N LEU A 131 6.24 5.02 1.25
CA LEU A 131 7.68 5.31 1.36
C LEU A 131 8.48 4.01 1.34
N SER A 132 9.51 3.94 0.48
CA SER A 132 10.36 2.75 0.42
C SER A 132 11.11 2.55 1.73
N SER A 133 11.16 1.31 2.22
CA SER A 133 12.04 0.96 3.34
C SER A 133 13.51 1.10 2.99
N THR A 134 13.89 1.16 1.71
CA THR A 134 15.28 1.35 1.27
C THR A 134 15.68 2.80 1.09
N ASP A 135 14.77 3.75 1.34
CA ASP A 135 15.07 5.18 1.24
C ASP A 135 16.14 5.58 2.27
N ASP A 136 17.28 6.08 1.78
CA ASP A 136 18.47 6.45 2.55
C ASP A 136 18.49 7.94 2.93
N ARG A 137 17.48 8.71 2.51
CA ARG A 137 17.35 10.13 2.82
C ARG A 137 16.93 10.30 4.28
N VAL A 138 17.91 10.48 5.16
CA VAL A 138 17.71 10.65 6.62
C VAL A 138 16.75 11.81 6.94
N GLU A 139 16.81 12.90 6.18
CA GLU A 139 15.92 14.06 6.30
C GLU A 139 14.43 13.71 6.05
N TYR A 140 14.17 12.71 5.20
CA TYR A 140 12.82 12.27 4.87
C TYR A 140 12.18 11.42 5.99
N VAL A 141 12.97 10.76 6.84
CA VAL A 141 12.43 9.89 7.90
C VAL A 141 12.07 10.69 9.16
N GLN A 142 12.81 11.77 9.44
CA GLN A 142 12.66 12.54 10.69
C GLN A 142 11.71 13.75 10.59
N GLN A 143 11.59 14.41 9.42
CA GLN A 143 10.99 15.75 9.34
C GLN A 143 9.54 15.81 8.80
N ARG A 144 9.00 14.70 8.27
CA ARG A 144 7.64 14.66 7.71
C ARG A 144 6.77 13.63 8.41
N ILE A 145 5.48 13.92 8.51
CA ILE A 145 4.47 12.94 8.93
C ILE A 145 4.53 11.75 7.96
N ARG A 146 4.80 10.54 8.49
CA ARG A 146 4.79 9.26 7.75
C ARG A 146 3.76 8.34 8.36
N LEU A 147 3.03 7.62 7.53
CA LEU A 147 2.00 6.69 8.02
C LEU A 147 2.35 5.24 7.70
N ASN A 148 3.00 4.96 6.56
CA ASN A 148 3.33 3.60 6.15
C ASN A 148 4.68 3.53 5.42
N LEU A 149 5.45 2.48 5.74
CA LEU A 149 6.64 2.05 5.01
C LEU A 149 6.35 0.81 4.18
N HIS A 150 6.68 0.91 2.90
CA HIS A 150 6.62 -0.18 1.94
C HIS A 150 7.97 -0.91 1.86
N CYS A 151 7.97 -2.21 2.17
CA CYS A 151 9.14 -3.07 1.97
C CYS A 151 9.07 -3.74 0.61
N TRP A 152 9.63 -3.07 -0.40
CA TRP A 152 9.75 -3.61 -1.75
C TRP A 152 10.61 -4.89 -1.76
N HIS A 153 10.49 -5.67 -2.82
CA HIS A 153 11.30 -6.88 -3.02
C HIS A 153 12.76 -6.49 -3.30
N THR A 154 13.54 -6.27 -2.24
CA THR A 154 14.97 -5.95 -2.32
C THR A 154 15.76 -6.80 -1.34
N ASP A 155 17.06 -6.96 -1.61
CA ASP A 155 18.02 -7.61 -0.73
C ASP A 155 18.72 -6.61 0.23
N LEU A 156 18.29 -5.35 0.23
CA LEU A 156 18.80 -4.28 1.08
C LEU A 156 17.98 -4.18 2.38
N PRO A 157 18.57 -3.72 3.50
CA PRO A 157 18.87 -4.54 4.68
C PRO A 157 17.67 -5.02 5.53
N PHE A 158 16.43 -4.68 5.16
CA PHE A 158 15.25 -5.40 5.61
C PHE A 158 14.55 -6.10 4.43
N SER A 159 14.83 -7.39 4.27
CA SER A 159 14.06 -8.29 3.41
C SER A 159 12.98 -9.03 4.21
N LYS A 160 11.73 -8.92 3.78
CA LYS A 160 10.59 -9.67 4.36
C LYS A 160 10.74 -11.18 4.22
N PHE A 161 11.41 -11.64 3.14
CA PHE A 161 11.69 -13.05 2.93
C PHE A 161 12.75 -13.55 3.90
N ALA A 162 13.82 -12.79 4.10
CA ALA A 162 14.84 -13.11 5.10
C ALA A 162 14.27 -13.11 6.53
N PHE A 163 13.35 -12.19 6.84
CA PHE A 163 12.61 -12.19 8.11
C PHE A 163 11.80 -13.48 8.29
N LYS A 164 11.00 -13.85 7.28
CA LYS A 164 10.18 -15.08 7.28
C LYS A 164 11.04 -16.35 7.39
N MET A 165 12.24 -16.35 6.81
CA MET A 165 13.20 -17.46 6.91
C MET A 165 14.00 -17.47 8.24
N GLY A 166 13.72 -16.56 9.18
CA GLY A 166 14.41 -16.53 10.47
C GLY A 166 15.86 -16.03 10.40
N LYS A 167 16.31 -15.46 9.28
CA LYS A 167 17.71 -15.01 9.10
C LYS A 167 18.16 -13.92 10.09
N TYR A 168 17.21 -13.24 10.74
CA TYR A 168 17.49 -12.21 11.75
C TYR A 168 17.39 -12.71 13.20
N ASN A 169 17.30 -14.01 13.47
CA ASN A 169 17.13 -14.53 14.84
C ASN A 169 18.32 -14.25 15.78
N GLN A 170 19.50 -14.06 15.21
CA GLN A 170 20.73 -13.74 15.95
C GLN A 170 21.13 -12.27 15.79
N THR A 171 20.28 -11.45 15.19
CA THR A 171 20.57 -10.03 14.99
C THR A 171 20.28 -9.27 16.27
N ASP A 172 21.30 -8.59 16.79
CA ASP A 172 21.17 -7.73 17.97
C ASP A 172 20.38 -6.45 17.66
N LEU A 173 19.37 -6.17 18.48
CA LEU A 173 18.53 -4.98 18.39
C LEU A 173 19.32 -3.70 18.69
N GLU A 174 20.31 -3.75 19.59
CA GLU A 174 21.07 -2.58 20.03
C GLU A 174 21.85 -1.94 18.87
N LYS A 175 22.20 -2.72 17.84
CA LYS A 175 22.84 -2.24 16.60
C LYS A 175 22.04 -1.13 15.90
N TYR A 176 20.71 -1.12 16.06
CA TYR A 176 19.81 -0.20 15.37
C TYR A 176 19.23 0.89 16.26
N LYS A 177 19.65 0.96 17.54
CA LYS A 177 19.06 1.88 18.53
C LYS A 177 19.19 3.35 18.13
N ASN A 178 20.37 3.74 17.65
CA ASN A 178 20.67 5.12 17.25
C ASN A 178 20.47 5.37 15.75
N ASP A 179 20.09 4.35 14.99
CA ASP A 179 19.86 4.47 13.55
C ASP A 179 18.41 4.94 13.30
N THR A 180 18.30 6.09 12.63
CA THR A 180 17.03 6.75 12.34
C THR A 180 16.56 6.56 10.91
N THR A 181 17.19 5.67 10.14
CA THR A 181 16.77 5.33 8.79
C THR A 181 15.45 4.55 8.79
N ALA A 182 14.73 4.58 7.66
CA ALA A 182 13.53 3.77 7.48
C ALA A 182 13.83 2.26 7.59
N GLN A 183 15.05 1.87 7.18
CA GLN A 183 15.58 0.51 7.26
C GLN A 183 15.72 0.06 8.71
N ALA A 184 16.40 0.85 9.55
CA ALA A 184 16.55 0.54 10.96
C ALA A 184 15.23 0.52 11.71
N TYR A 185 14.30 1.43 11.37
CA TYR A 185 12.95 1.38 11.91
C TYR A 185 12.25 0.05 11.58
N ALA A 186 12.25 -0.37 10.30
CA ALA A 186 11.67 -1.64 9.87
C ALA A 186 12.33 -2.84 10.58
N MET A 187 13.66 -2.84 10.70
CA MET A 187 14.40 -3.90 11.39
C MET A 187 14.07 -3.96 12.88
N ARG A 188 14.05 -2.82 13.60
CA ARG A 188 13.68 -2.76 15.02
C ARG A 188 12.29 -3.30 15.27
N MET A 189 11.29 -2.80 14.52
CA MET A 189 9.91 -3.26 14.63
C MET A 189 9.80 -4.78 14.38
N ALA A 190 10.54 -5.29 13.40
CA ALA A 190 10.56 -6.71 13.10
C ALA A 190 11.20 -7.55 14.21
N LEU A 191 12.35 -7.13 14.74
CA LEU A 191 13.02 -7.80 15.85
C LEU A 191 12.19 -7.75 17.13
N GLU A 192 11.68 -6.56 17.52
CA GLU A 192 10.80 -6.39 18.68
C GLU A 192 9.57 -7.31 18.60
N SER A 193 8.96 -7.45 17.42
CA SER A 193 7.79 -8.32 17.22
C SER A 193 8.04 -9.81 17.52
N LYS A 194 9.30 -10.26 17.54
CA LYS A 194 9.67 -11.63 17.88
C LYS A 194 9.76 -11.88 19.38
N TYR A 195 10.12 -10.85 20.14
CA TYR A 195 10.40 -10.96 21.56
C TYR A 195 9.27 -10.41 22.44
N MET A 196 8.29 -9.74 21.83
CA MET A 196 7.14 -9.19 22.54
C MET A 196 6.16 -10.32 22.90
N THR A 197 5.98 -10.54 24.19
CA THR A 197 4.90 -11.39 24.72
C THR A 197 3.53 -10.76 24.40
N LEU A 198 2.46 -11.56 24.44
CA LEU A 198 1.09 -11.05 24.26
C LEU A 198 0.73 -9.97 25.30
N GLU A 199 1.27 -10.09 26.51
CA GLU A 199 1.07 -9.13 27.60
C GLU A 199 1.81 -7.81 27.32
N GLU A 200 3.06 -7.87 26.86
CA GLU A 200 3.82 -6.70 26.43
C GLU A 200 3.19 -6.01 25.22
N LEU A 201 2.64 -6.76 24.27
CA LEU A 201 1.91 -6.22 23.12
C LEU A 201 0.64 -5.47 23.55
N ALA A 202 -0.12 -6.06 24.49
CA ALA A 202 -1.30 -5.44 25.05
C ALA A 202 -0.97 -4.21 25.92
N ALA A 203 0.19 -4.18 26.58
CA ALA A 203 0.67 -3.02 27.33
C ALA A 203 1.21 -1.91 26.42
N TYR A 204 1.89 -2.27 25.32
CA TYR A 204 2.45 -1.35 24.34
C TYR A 204 1.35 -0.49 23.67
N GLY A 205 0.20 -1.09 23.37
CA GLY A 205 -0.97 -0.37 22.84
C GLY A 205 -1.61 0.61 23.84
N ARG A 206 -1.42 0.41 25.15
CA ARG A 206 -2.02 1.23 26.22
C ARG A 206 -1.12 2.36 26.70
N ASN A 207 0.21 2.16 26.74
CA ASN A 207 1.15 3.09 27.38
C ASN A 207 1.59 4.30 26.52
N LYS A 208 1.19 4.38 25.24
CA LYS A 208 1.52 5.53 24.37
C LYS A 208 0.37 6.51 24.11
N SER A 209 -0.78 6.35 24.77
CA SER A 209 -1.89 7.33 24.69
C SER A 209 -1.66 8.61 25.53
N LEU A 210 -0.53 8.75 26.24
CA LEU A 210 -0.34 9.78 27.27
C LEU A 210 1.05 10.46 27.32
N SER A 211 1.80 10.52 26.23
CA SER A 211 2.91 11.49 26.15
C SER A 211 2.78 12.38 24.91
N SER A 212 2.38 13.61 25.20
CA SER A 212 2.22 14.81 24.36
C SER A 212 3.35 15.03 23.37
#